data_AF-A0A0S8BMX6-F1
#
_entry.id   AF-A0A0S8BMX6-F1
#
_cell.length_a   1.000
_cell.length_b   1.000
_cell.length_c   1.000
_cell.angle_alpha   90.00
_cell.angle_beta   90.00
_cell.angle_gamma   90.00
#
_symmetry.space_group_name_H-M   'P 1'
#
loop_
_entity.id
_entity.type
_entity.pdbx_description
1 polymer ?
#
loop_
_entity_poly.entity_id
_entity_poly.type
_entity_poly.pdbx_seq_one_letter_code
_entity_poly.pdbx_strand_id
1 'polypeptide(L)'
;MTDISLGLESIIDMMTSTERTPSKRQSRRRKEKTPDDIAEAFVACPRCGFFLAGYRLIHDDYAEAVGKSNGKILDLTWDNATRTLVQKSYGCHIHQDAYHYEGTCQDCRRTFVYKAPATRRIQESFQIEISPG
;
A
#
# COMPACT_ATOMS: atom_id res chain seq x y z
N MET A 1 2.13 82.84 -6.06
CA MET A 1 3.08 82.54 -4.97
C MET A 1 2.31 82.60 -3.67
N THR A 2 2.56 81.65 -2.75
CA THR A 2 1.88 81.33 -1.47
C THR A 2 0.45 80.75 -1.63
N ASP A 3 -0.02 79.72 -0.93
CA ASP A 3 0.49 79.03 0.26
C ASP A 3 -0.15 77.64 0.42
N ILE A 4 0.47 76.82 1.26
CA ILE A 4 0.23 75.41 1.56
C ILE A 4 -0.76 75.24 2.74
N SER A 5 -1.32 74.02 2.86
CA SER A 5 -2.02 73.40 4.03
C SER A 5 -3.54 73.31 3.83
N LEU A 6 -4.24 72.19 4.05
CA LEU A 6 -4.14 71.19 5.13
C LEU A 6 -4.78 69.85 4.69
N GLY A 7 -4.21 68.72 5.15
CA GLY A 7 -5.01 67.66 5.80
C GLY A 7 -5.47 66.43 5.01
N LEU A 8 -4.54 65.58 4.55
CA LEU A 8 -4.68 64.12 4.78
C LEU A 8 -4.45 63.93 6.31
N GLU A 9 -5.17 63.14 7.10
CA GLU A 9 -5.41 61.69 7.04
C GLU A 9 -6.56 61.37 8.02
N SER A 10 -7.63 60.67 7.62
CA SER A 10 -8.62 60.21 8.61
C SER A 10 -9.48 58.99 8.22
N ILE A 11 -9.25 58.26 7.12
CA ILE A 11 -10.30 57.32 6.65
C ILE A 11 -9.87 55.87 6.37
N ILE A 12 -8.60 55.49 6.37
CA ILE A 12 -8.27 54.10 5.97
C ILE A 12 -7.64 53.29 7.10
N ASP A 13 -8.36 53.29 8.22
CA ASP A 13 -8.32 52.27 9.28
C ASP A 13 -9.06 50.97 8.85
N MET A 14 -9.00 50.63 7.55
CA MET A 14 -9.86 49.62 6.93
C MET A 14 -9.09 48.56 6.11
N MET A 15 -7.80 48.34 6.43
CA MET A 15 -6.95 47.31 5.80
C MET A 15 -6.32 46.32 6.80
N THR A 16 -7.11 45.83 7.77
CA THR A 16 -6.71 44.67 8.59
C THR A 16 -7.80 43.59 8.58
N SER A 17 -8.20 43.16 7.39
CA SER A 17 -8.94 41.91 7.18
C SER A 17 -8.12 41.00 6.28
N THR A 18 -6.98 40.54 6.79
CA THR A 18 -6.41 39.27 6.30
C THR A 18 -7.36 38.16 6.73
N GLU A 19 -8.37 37.92 5.90
CA GLU A 19 -9.17 36.71 5.94
C GLU A 19 -8.21 35.53 5.85
N ARG A 20 -8.04 34.85 6.98
CA ARG A 20 -7.40 33.54 7.03
C ARG A 20 -8.26 32.62 6.21
N THR A 21 -7.90 32.46 4.94
CA THR A 21 -8.43 31.42 4.07
C THR A 21 -8.33 30.12 4.87
N PRO A 22 -9.43 29.38 5.08
CA PRO A 22 -9.35 28.11 5.78
C PRO A 22 -8.47 27.20 4.90
N SER A 23 -7.23 26.98 5.36
CA SER A 23 -6.35 25.96 4.81
C SER A 23 -7.11 24.66 4.95
N LYS A 24 -7.72 24.22 3.84
CA LYS A 24 -8.20 22.86 3.69
C LYS A 24 -6.95 22.00 3.81
N ARG A 25 -6.62 21.61 5.05
CA ARG A 25 -5.91 20.37 5.33
C ARG A 25 -6.81 19.28 4.80
N GLN A 26 -6.72 19.07 3.48
CA GLN A 26 -7.25 17.91 2.81
C GLN A 26 -6.54 16.75 3.50
N SER A 27 -7.21 16.17 4.48
CA SER A 27 -6.89 14.84 4.96
C SER A 27 -6.72 14.02 3.69
N ARG A 28 -5.46 13.68 3.36
CA ARG A 28 -5.15 12.83 2.21
C ARG A 28 -5.80 11.49 2.53
N ARG A 29 -7.07 11.36 2.18
CA ARG A 29 -7.81 10.11 2.22
C ARG A 29 -6.96 9.19 1.36
N ARG A 30 -6.25 8.26 2.01
CA ARG A 30 -5.40 7.29 1.32
C ARG A 30 -6.31 6.63 0.29
N LYS A 31 -6.03 6.88 -1.00
CA LYS A 31 -6.77 6.25 -2.08
C LYS A 31 -6.60 4.74 -1.88
N GLU A 32 -7.71 4.02 -1.76
CA GLU A 32 -7.69 2.56 -1.73
C GLU A 32 -6.99 2.08 -3.00
N LYS A 33 -6.06 1.13 -2.86
CA LYS A 33 -5.32 0.59 -4.01
C LYS A 33 -6.26 -0.32 -4.80
N THR A 34 -6.24 -0.19 -6.11
CA THR A 34 -6.95 -1.10 -7.01
C THR A 34 -6.11 -2.35 -7.30
N PRO A 35 -6.74 -3.44 -7.81
CA PRO A 35 -6.01 -4.62 -8.27
C PRO A 35 -4.90 -4.30 -9.28
N ASP A 36 -5.12 -3.30 -10.13
CA ASP A 36 -4.17 -2.86 -11.15
C ASP A 36 -3.02 -2.04 -10.55
N ASP A 37 -3.30 -1.17 -9.57
CA ASP A 37 -2.24 -0.44 -8.83
C ASP A 37 -1.27 -1.42 -8.13
N ILE A 38 -1.81 -2.53 -7.58
CA ILE A 38 -0.97 -3.57 -6.98
C ILE A 38 -0.22 -4.35 -8.08
N ALA A 39 -0.86 -4.67 -9.19
CA ALA A 39 -0.19 -5.35 -10.31
C ALA A 39 1.00 -4.55 -10.84
N GLU A 40 0.84 -3.24 -11.00
CA GLU A 40 1.89 -2.32 -11.41
C GLU A 40 3.06 -2.31 -10.41
N ALA A 41 2.80 -2.38 -9.10
CA ALA A 41 3.87 -2.45 -8.10
C ALA A 41 4.72 -3.73 -8.19
N PHE A 42 4.18 -4.82 -8.76
CA PHE A 42 4.87 -6.10 -8.87
C PHE A 42 5.56 -6.30 -10.23
N VAL A 43 5.11 -5.62 -11.29
CA VAL A 43 5.59 -5.83 -12.67
C VAL A 43 7.07 -5.49 -12.86
N ALA A 44 7.62 -4.60 -12.04
CA ALA A 44 9.04 -4.22 -12.10
C ALA A 44 10.00 -5.36 -11.73
N CYS A 45 9.51 -6.45 -11.14
CA CYS A 45 10.30 -7.62 -10.76
C CYS A 45 9.73 -8.88 -11.43
N PRO A 46 10.50 -9.59 -12.27
CA PRO A 46 10.02 -10.79 -12.97
C PRO A 46 9.46 -11.86 -12.04
N ARG A 47 10.12 -12.12 -10.91
CA ARG A 47 9.67 -13.13 -9.92
C ARG A 47 8.38 -12.72 -9.21
N CYS A 48 8.29 -11.47 -8.77
CA CYS A 48 7.09 -10.97 -8.09
C CYS A 48 5.92 -10.81 -9.07
N GLY A 49 6.18 -10.32 -10.28
CA GLY A 49 5.18 -10.25 -11.34
C GLY A 49 4.64 -11.64 -11.70
N PHE A 50 5.53 -12.63 -11.86
CA PHE A 50 5.15 -14.03 -12.08
C PHE A 50 4.29 -14.59 -10.93
N PHE A 51 4.72 -14.38 -9.68
CA PHE A 51 3.93 -14.78 -8.51
C PHE A 51 2.53 -14.18 -8.55
N LEU A 52 2.42 -12.85 -8.70
CA LEU A 52 1.13 -12.18 -8.63
C LEU A 52 0.21 -12.57 -9.79
N ALA A 53 0.75 -12.68 -11.00
CA ALA A 53 0.00 -13.14 -12.17
C ALA A 53 -0.51 -14.58 -11.97
N GLY A 54 0.35 -15.48 -11.47
CA GLY A 54 -0.04 -16.84 -11.14
C GLY A 54 -1.14 -16.88 -10.08
N TYR A 55 -1.03 -16.08 -9.02
CA TYR A 55 -1.99 -16.05 -7.91
C TYR A 55 -3.37 -15.65 -8.40
N ARG A 56 -3.45 -14.60 -9.24
CA ARG A 56 -4.69 -14.12 -9.86
C ARG A 56 -5.40 -15.15 -10.74
N LEU A 57 -4.66 -16.13 -11.28
CA LEU A 57 -5.23 -17.19 -12.12
C LEU A 57 -5.81 -18.34 -11.30
N ILE A 58 -5.31 -18.56 -10.09
CA ILE A 58 -5.70 -19.71 -9.25
C ILE A 58 -6.66 -19.33 -8.12
N HIS A 59 -6.74 -18.05 -7.76
CA HIS A 59 -7.63 -17.56 -6.70
C HIS A 59 -8.51 -16.39 -7.19
N ASP A 60 -9.83 -16.55 -7.04
CA ASP A 60 -10.82 -15.52 -7.36
C ASP A 60 -10.92 -14.43 -6.27
N ASP A 61 -10.32 -14.67 -5.10
CA ASP A 61 -10.38 -13.78 -3.93
C ASP A 61 -9.41 -12.58 -4.02
N TYR A 62 -8.61 -12.48 -5.08
CA TYR A 62 -7.56 -11.47 -5.19
C TYR A 62 -8.09 -10.04 -5.05
N ALA A 63 -9.22 -9.71 -5.69
CA ALA A 63 -9.80 -8.37 -5.62
C ALA A 63 -10.27 -8.02 -4.19
N GLU A 64 -10.80 -9.01 -3.46
CA GLU A 64 -11.19 -8.86 -2.06
C GLU A 64 -9.96 -8.68 -1.17
N ALA A 65 -8.90 -9.46 -1.39
CA ALA A 65 -7.62 -9.32 -0.69
C ALA A 65 -7.00 -7.92 -0.89
N VAL A 66 -7.06 -7.39 -2.12
CA VAL A 66 -6.64 -6.01 -2.41
C VAL A 66 -7.47 -4.99 -1.65
N GLY A 67 -8.80 -5.14 -1.63
CA GLY A 67 -9.69 -4.23 -0.91
C GLY A 67 -9.49 -4.22 0.61
N LYS A 68 -9.07 -5.35 1.18
CA LYS A 68 -8.73 -5.48 2.62
C LYS A 68 -7.32 -5.03 2.97
N SER A 69 -6.45 -4.83 1.99
CA SER A 69 -5.06 -4.44 2.21
C SER A 69 -4.94 -3.06 2.88
N ASN A 70 -3.96 -2.92 3.79
CA ASN A 70 -3.58 -1.63 4.36
C ASN A 70 -2.70 -0.77 3.41
N GLY A 71 -2.52 -1.22 2.16
CA GLY A 71 -1.72 -0.56 1.12
C GLY A 71 -0.22 -0.83 1.21
N LYS A 72 0.26 -1.49 2.26
CA LYS A 72 1.66 -1.91 2.45
C LYS A 72 1.84 -3.42 2.31
N ILE A 73 0.91 -4.19 2.87
CA ILE A 73 0.95 -5.66 2.89
C ILE A 73 -0.30 -6.17 2.20
N LEU A 74 -0.12 -7.18 1.36
CA LEU A 74 -1.20 -7.94 0.75
C LEU A 74 -1.32 -9.27 1.50
N ASP A 75 -2.48 -9.46 2.14
CA ASP A 75 -2.84 -10.70 2.82
C ASP A 75 -3.55 -11.61 1.82
N LEU A 76 -2.97 -12.76 1.55
CA LEU A 76 -3.40 -13.72 0.56
C LEU A 76 -3.77 -15.04 1.20
N THR A 77 -4.70 -15.74 0.56
CA THR A 77 -5.05 -17.12 0.92
C THR A 77 -3.83 -18.01 0.75
N TRP A 78 -3.68 -18.94 1.68
CA TRP A 78 -2.62 -19.93 1.64
C TRP A 78 -3.20 -21.33 1.49
N ASP A 79 -2.83 -21.98 0.39
CA ASP A 79 -3.11 -23.39 0.14
C ASP A 79 -1.93 -24.08 -0.59
N ASN A 80 -2.13 -25.33 -1.03
CA ASN A 80 -1.11 -26.07 -1.77
C ASN A 80 -0.74 -25.43 -3.12
N ALA A 81 -1.68 -24.74 -3.78
CA ALA A 81 -1.44 -24.05 -5.03
C ALA A 81 -0.60 -22.79 -4.79
N THR A 82 -0.91 -22.00 -3.76
CA THR A 82 -0.09 -20.85 -3.31
C THR A 82 1.31 -21.31 -2.92
N ARG A 83 1.45 -22.40 -2.15
CA ARG A 83 2.77 -22.97 -1.78
C ARG A 83 3.60 -23.31 -3.01
N THR A 84 3.00 -24.02 -3.97
CA THR A 84 3.66 -24.39 -5.23
C THR A 84 4.08 -23.16 -6.03
N LEU A 85 3.23 -22.13 -6.04
CA LEU A 85 3.50 -20.89 -6.73
C LEU A 85 4.65 -20.11 -6.08
N VAL A 86 4.70 -20.04 -4.74
CA VAL A 86 5.82 -19.47 -3.98
C VAL A 86 7.13 -20.20 -4.32
N GLN A 87 7.11 -21.53 -4.34
CA GLN A 87 8.28 -22.32 -4.72
C GLN A 87 8.75 -22.02 -6.15
N LYS A 88 7.83 -21.95 -7.12
CA LYS A 88 8.17 -21.63 -8.51
C LYS A 88 8.69 -20.20 -8.68
N SER A 89 8.15 -19.25 -7.93
CA SER A 89 8.48 -17.82 -8.06
C SER A 89 9.82 -17.48 -7.38
N TYR A 90 10.02 -18.01 -6.17
CA TYR A 90 11.11 -17.59 -5.28
C TYR A 90 12.15 -18.68 -5.03
N GLY A 91 11.90 -19.92 -5.46
CA GLY A 91 12.81 -21.04 -5.28
C GLY A 91 12.90 -21.55 -3.84
N CYS A 92 12.03 -21.10 -2.94
CA CYS A 92 11.98 -21.57 -1.55
C CYS A 92 11.01 -22.73 -1.36
N HIS A 93 11.36 -23.64 -0.46
CA HIS A 93 10.52 -24.77 -0.08
C HIS A 93 9.97 -24.56 1.33
N ILE A 94 8.66 -24.32 1.44
CA ILE A 94 7.97 -24.17 2.71
C ILE A 94 7.34 -25.52 3.07
N HIS A 95 7.93 -26.21 4.05
CA HIS A 95 7.43 -27.50 4.52
C HIS A 95 5.98 -27.41 5.02
N GLN A 96 5.22 -28.50 4.88
CA GLN A 96 3.83 -28.57 5.35
C GLN A 96 3.70 -28.35 6.86
N ASP A 97 4.70 -28.78 7.61
CA ASP A 97 4.72 -28.68 9.08
C ASP A 97 5.39 -27.40 9.59
N ALA A 98 5.72 -26.46 8.69
CA ALA A 98 6.29 -25.19 9.09
C ALA A 98 5.23 -24.36 9.83
N TYR A 99 5.54 -23.88 11.03
CA TYR A 99 4.66 -22.94 11.73
C TYR A 99 4.78 -21.51 11.22
N HIS A 100 5.95 -21.18 10.69
CA HIS A 100 6.32 -19.86 10.24
C HIS A 100 7.41 -19.98 9.19
N TYR A 101 7.36 -19.10 8.19
CA TYR A 101 8.43 -18.92 7.25
C TYR A 101 8.50 -17.45 6.84
N GLU A 102 9.69 -16.88 6.85
CA GLU A 102 9.96 -15.55 6.34
C GLU A 102 10.96 -15.67 5.18
N GLY A 103 10.62 -15.04 4.07
CA GLY A 103 11.43 -15.06 2.86
C GLY A 103 11.50 -13.70 2.20
N THR A 104 12.46 -13.57 1.30
CA THR A 104 12.70 -12.34 0.57
C THR A 104 12.93 -12.66 -0.90
N CYS A 105 12.32 -11.89 -1.79
CA CYS A 105 12.60 -11.98 -3.22
C CYS A 105 14.07 -11.65 -3.49
N GLN A 106 14.78 -12.53 -4.20
CA GLN A 106 16.20 -12.35 -4.50
C GLN A 106 16.47 -11.14 -5.42
N ASP A 107 15.50 -10.75 -6.25
CA ASP A 107 15.69 -9.71 -7.26
C ASP A 107 15.34 -8.32 -6.71
N CYS A 108 14.17 -8.18 -6.07
CA CYS A 108 13.65 -6.88 -5.63
C CYS A 108 13.60 -6.70 -4.12
N ARG A 109 14.08 -7.68 -3.34
CA ARG A 109 14.13 -7.66 -1.87
C ARG A 109 12.79 -7.51 -1.16
N ARG A 110 11.67 -7.65 -1.86
CA ARG A 110 10.31 -7.70 -1.30
C ARG A 110 10.19 -8.87 -0.31
N THR A 111 9.70 -8.59 0.89
CA THR A 111 9.53 -9.59 1.94
C THR A 111 8.18 -10.27 1.84
N PHE A 112 8.14 -11.56 2.17
CA PHE A 112 6.93 -12.34 2.30
C PHE A 112 7.00 -13.27 3.51
N VAL A 113 5.85 -13.53 4.11
CA VAL A 113 5.74 -14.25 5.37
C VAL A 113 4.58 -15.23 5.29
N TYR A 114 4.85 -16.50 5.56
CA TYR A 114 3.83 -17.49 5.86
C TYR A 114 3.70 -17.67 7.38
N LYS A 115 2.46 -17.75 7.85
CA LYS A 115 2.12 -18.09 9.23
C LYS A 115 1.08 -19.19 9.23
N ALA A 116 1.45 -20.34 9.79
CA ALA A 116 0.49 -21.37 10.10
C ALA A 116 -0.43 -20.88 11.23
N PRO A 117 -1.65 -21.41 11.29
CA PRO A 117 -2.61 -21.00 12.31
C PRO A 117 -2.19 -21.55 13.67
N ALA A 118 -2.13 -20.68 14.68
CA ALA A 118 -1.80 -21.08 16.05
C ALA A 118 -2.84 -22.04 16.67
N THR A 119 -4.07 -22.04 16.14
CA THR A 119 -5.16 -22.93 16.55
C THR A 119 -6.04 -23.26 15.34
N ARG A 120 -6.81 -24.36 15.37
CA ARG A 120 -7.72 -24.79 14.28
C ARG A 120 -8.80 -23.76 13.87
N ARG A 121 -8.92 -22.64 14.59
CA ARG A 121 -9.89 -21.57 14.33
C ARG A 121 -9.33 -20.40 13.51
N ILE A 122 -8.01 -20.35 13.34
CA ILE A 122 -7.34 -19.32 12.56
C ILE A 122 -7.06 -19.90 11.18
N GLN A 123 -7.25 -19.11 10.13
CA GLN A 123 -6.92 -19.50 8.76
C GLN A 123 -5.43 -19.29 8.53
N GLU A 124 -4.79 -20.18 7.77
CA GLU A 124 -3.40 -19.98 7.35
C GLU A 124 -3.29 -18.68 6.56
N SER A 125 -2.22 -17.90 6.73
CA SER A 125 -2.04 -16.65 6.00
C SER A 125 -0.70 -16.57 5.31
N PHE A 126 -0.73 -15.99 4.11
CA PHE A 126 0.46 -15.59 3.36
C PHE A 126 0.43 -14.08 3.16
N GLN A 127 1.45 -13.40 3.68
CA GLN A 127 1.57 -11.95 3.64
C GLN A 127 2.72 -11.60 2.70
N ILE A 128 2.52 -10.65 1.79
CA ILE A 128 3.59 -10.14 0.93
C ILE A 128 3.56 -8.62 0.87
N GLU A 129 4.73 -7.99 0.94
CA GLU A 129 4.84 -6.54 0.82
C GLU A 129 4.42 -6.07 -0.58
N ILE A 130 3.62 -5.00 -0.66
CA ILE A 130 3.20 -4.45 -1.95
C ILE A 130 4.35 -3.70 -2.61
N SER A 131 5.16 -2.99 -1.82
CA SER A 131 6.36 -2.31 -2.26
C SER A 131 7.53 -2.84 -1.43
N PRO A 132 8.71 -3.11 -2.03
CA PRO A 132 9.87 -3.53 -1.26
C PRO A 132 10.19 -2.52 -0.14
N GLY A 133 10.59 -3.02 1.02
CA GLY A 133 11.08 -2.22 2.15
C GLY A 133 12.36 -1.45 1.85
#